data_AF-A0A3M1FXU9-F1
#
_entry.id   AF-A0A3M1FXU9-F1
#
_cell.length_a   1.000
_cell.length_b   1.000
_cell.length_c   1.000
_cell.angle_alpha   90.00
_cell.angle_beta   90.00
_cell.angle_gamma   90.00
#
_symmetry.space_group_name_H-M   'P 1'
#
loop_
_entity.id
_entity.type
_entity.pdbx_description
1 polymer ?
#
loop_
_entity_poly.entity_id
_entity_poly.type
_entity_poly.pdbx_seq_one_letter_code
_entity_poly.pdbx_strand_id
1 'polypeptide(L)'
;NNDRVRPGYNWGRWYPSLQPGRYEVFVYIPDRYTTTGNARYWISHAGGFTLRTVNQGAYSNQWVSLGTYTFRGDSRDYVSLADVTYEPRLSRLLAWDAVKWVPR
;
A
#
# COMPACT_ATOMS: atom_id res chain seq x y z
N ASN A 1 8.20 -9.61 1.10
CA ASN A 1 7.09 -10.31 0.42
C ASN A 1 7.57 -10.95 -0.87
N ASN A 2 8.36 -12.04 -0.81
CA ASN A 2 8.95 -12.67 -2.01
C ASN A 2 8.55 -14.16 -2.12
N ASP A 3 7.31 -14.48 -1.74
CA ASP A 3 6.83 -15.86 -1.76
C ASP A 3 6.17 -16.17 -3.12
N ARG A 4 6.69 -17.19 -3.81
CA ARG A 4 6.22 -17.61 -5.14
C ARG A 4 4.90 -18.36 -4.99
N VAL A 5 3.86 -17.84 -5.66
CA VAL A 5 2.55 -18.45 -5.97
C VAL A 5 2.03 -19.43 -4.91
N ARG A 6 1.54 -18.89 -3.78
CA ARG A 6 0.58 -19.62 -2.94
C ARG A 6 -0.82 -19.44 -3.54
N PRO A 7 -1.61 -20.52 -3.73
CA PRO A 7 -3.02 -20.39 -4.10
C PRO A 7 -3.75 -19.49 -3.08
N GLY A 8 -4.40 -18.42 -3.56
CA GLY A 8 -5.07 -17.45 -2.70
C GLY A 8 -4.15 -16.42 -2.04
N TYR A 9 -2.97 -16.18 -2.62
CA TYR A 9 -2.08 -15.07 -2.25
C TYR A 9 -1.84 -14.15 -3.44
N ASN A 10 -2.61 -13.06 -3.50
CA ASN A 10 -2.47 -12.03 -4.52
C ASN A 10 -1.79 -10.78 -3.93
N TRP A 11 -0.91 -10.15 -4.70
CA TRP A 11 -0.21 -8.96 -4.27
C TRP A 11 0.15 -8.04 -5.43
N GLY A 12 0.31 -6.76 -5.11
CA GLY A 12 0.76 -5.71 -6.02
C GLY A 12 1.90 -4.90 -5.39
N ARG A 13 2.75 -4.33 -6.24
CA ARG A 13 3.82 -3.40 -5.87
C ARG A 13 3.87 -2.23 -6.83
N TRP A 14 4.10 -1.05 -6.26
CA TRP A 14 4.34 0.18 -7.00
C TRP A 14 5.76 0.67 -6.70
N TYR A 15 6.57 0.76 -7.75
CA TYR A 15 7.93 1.26 -7.69
C TYR A 15 7.97 2.68 -8.26
N PRO A 16 8.26 3.70 -7.43
CA PRO A 16 8.36 5.06 -7.90
C PRO A 16 9.76 5.34 -8.46
N SER A 17 9.86 6.28 -9.40
CA SER A 17 11.13 6.91 -9.77
C SER A 17 11.23 8.24 -9.03
N LEU A 18 11.96 8.26 -7.91
CA LEU A 18 12.08 9.43 -7.02
C LEU A 18 13.52 9.94 -6.99
N GLN A 19 13.67 11.22 -6.69
CA GLN A 19 14.93 11.71 -6.14
C GLN A 19 15.02 11.33 -4.66
N PRO A 20 16.22 11.17 -4.07
CA PRO A 20 16.35 10.99 -2.63
C PRO A 20 15.72 12.18 -1.89
N GLY A 21 14.89 11.91 -0.88
CA GLY A 21 14.18 13.00 -0.19
C GLY A 21 13.00 12.56 0.65
N ARG A 22 12.30 13.54 1.23
CA ARG A 22 11.12 13.32 2.08
C ARG A 22 9.86 13.42 1.25
N TYR A 23 9.01 12.40 1.31
CA TYR A 23 7.75 12.33 0.57
C TYR A 23 6.62 11.87 1.46
N GLU A 24 5.44 12.46 1.29
CA GLU A 24 4.20 11.89 1.77
C GLU A 24 3.62 10.95 0.71
N VAL A 25 3.26 9.76 1.16
CA VAL A 25 2.74 8.70 0.31
C VAL A 25 1.23 8.63 0.48
N PHE A 26 0.51 8.61 -0.63
CA PHE A 26 -0.94 8.41 -0.63
C PHE A 26 -1.32 7.22 -1.48
N VAL A 27 -2.40 6.55 -1.08
CA VAL A 27 -3.07 5.51 -1.85
C VAL A 27 -4.47 5.99 -2.22
N TYR A 28 -4.91 5.65 -3.43
CA TYR A 28 -6.28 5.91 -3.83
C TYR A 28 -7.16 4.72 -3.46
N ILE A 29 -8.29 4.99 -2.83
CA ILE A 29 -9.29 4.00 -2.47
C ILE A 29 -10.52 4.22 -3.36
N PRO A 30 -10.84 3.28 -4.27
CA PRO A 30 -12.00 3.40 -5.14
C PRO A 30 -13.31 3.21 -4.38
N ASP A 31 -14.44 3.44 -5.04
CA ASP A 31 -15.79 3.27 -4.44
C ASP A 31 -16.23 1.80 -4.30
N ARG A 32 -15.61 0.88 -5.04
CA ARG A 32 -16.01 -0.54 -5.11
C ARG A 32 -14.92 -1.48 -4.62
N TYR A 33 -15.35 -2.62 -4.10
CA TYR A 33 -14.49 -3.74 -3.67
C TYR A 33 -13.53 -3.40 -2.52
N THR A 34 -13.91 -2.45 -1.67
CA THR A 34 -13.09 -1.88 -0.59
C THR A 34 -13.59 -2.25 0.80
N THR A 35 -14.19 -3.42 1.00
CA THR A 35 -14.86 -3.74 2.27
C THR A 35 -13.92 -4.13 3.42
N THR A 36 -12.64 -4.37 3.16
CA THR A 36 -11.63 -4.69 4.19
C THR A 36 -11.44 -3.54 5.19
N GLY A 37 -11.40 -3.88 6.47
CA GLY A 37 -11.03 -2.97 7.55
C GLY A 37 -9.52 -2.93 7.82
N ASN A 38 -8.74 -3.81 7.18
CA ASN A 38 -7.35 -4.09 7.53
C ASN A 38 -6.47 -4.29 6.30
N ALA A 39 -6.53 -3.39 5.31
CA ALA A 39 -5.59 -3.40 4.20
C ALA A 39 -4.18 -3.04 4.70
N ARG A 40 -3.19 -3.88 4.40
CA ARG A 40 -1.84 -3.84 4.99
C ARG A 40 -0.80 -3.38 3.96
N TYR A 41 -0.59 -2.08 3.90
CA TYR A 41 0.41 -1.46 3.02
C TYR A 41 1.79 -1.52 3.65
N TRP A 42 2.75 -2.10 2.94
CA TRP A 42 4.16 -2.04 3.31
C TRP A 42 4.89 -1.00 2.47
N ILE A 43 5.57 -0.07 3.13
CA ILE A 43 6.36 0.98 2.52
C ILE A 43 7.83 0.63 2.73
N SER A 44 8.57 0.43 1.64
CA SER A 44 10.04 0.36 1.63
C SER A 44 10.57 1.77 1.42
N HIS A 45 11.35 2.26 2.38
CA HIS A 45 11.93 3.61 2.38
C HIS A 45 13.29 3.58 3.09
N ALA A 46 14.06 4.66 3.11
CA ALA A 46 15.46 4.68 3.56
C ALA A 46 15.67 4.08 4.97
N GLY A 47 14.74 4.35 5.90
CA GLY A 47 14.73 3.82 7.27
C GLY A 47 14.29 2.35 7.43
N GLY A 48 14.01 1.63 6.35
CA GLY A 48 13.61 0.22 6.36
C GLY A 48 12.21 -0.01 5.81
N PHE A 49 11.43 -0.83 6.50
CA PHE A 49 10.06 -1.17 6.14
C PHE A 49 9.09 -0.67 7.20
N THR A 50 8.06 0.06 6.76
CA THR A 50 6.94 0.45 7.62
C THR A 50 5.66 -0.22 7.16
N LEU A 51 4.93 -0.83 8.08
CA LEU A 51 3.57 -1.31 7.85
C LEU A 51 2.56 -0.22 8.20
N ARG A 52 1.60 0.03 7.31
CA ARG A 52 0.43 0.87 7.57
C ARG A 52 -0.83 0.10 7.26
N THR A 53 -1.70 0.05 8.26
CA THR A 53 -3.05 -0.51 8.12
C THR A 53 -4.02 0.60 7.75
N VAL A 54 -4.88 0.34 6.76
CA VAL A 54 -5.96 1.23 6.35
C VAL A 54 -7.28 0.44 6.32
N ASN A 55 -8.32 1.02 6.91
CA ASN A 55 -9.69 0.56 6.71
C ASN A 55 -10.19 1.09 5.37
N GLN A 56 -10.19 0.28 4.32
CA GLN A 56 -10.66 0.73 3.00
C GLN A 56 -12.16 0.99 3.00
N GLY A 57 -12.94 0.30 3.84
CA GLY A 57 -14.39 0.46 3.92
C GLY A 57 -14.83 1.79 4.50
N ALA A 58 -13.90 2.57 5.06
CA ALA A 58 -14.16 3.92 5.55
C ALA A 58 -14.02 5.02 4.48
N TYR A 59 -13.60 4.67 3.25
CA TYR A 59 -13.31 5.64 2.19
C TYR A 59 -13.99 5.27 0.87
N SER A 60 -14.20 6.27 0.02
CA SER A 60 -14.77 6.10 -1.33
C SER A 60 -14.27 7.19 -2.25
N ASN A 61 -13.62 6.81 -3.36
CA ASN A 61 -13.00 7.70 -4.34
C ASN A 61 -12.09 8.77 -3.73
N GLN A 62 -11.19 8.36 -2.84
CA GLN A 62 -10.40 9.27 -2.00
C GLN A 62 -8.92 8.89 -1.95
N TRP A 63 -8.07 9.92 -1.88
CA TRP A 63 -6.65 9.77 -1.57
C TRP A 63 -6.44 9.73 -0.05
N VAL A 64 -5.90 8.63 0.45
CA VAL A 64 -5.60 8.43 1.87
C VAL A 64 -4.09 8.43 2.09
N SER A 65 -3.63 9.22 3.06
CA SER A 65 -2.22 9.30 3.43
C SER A 65 -1.79 8.03 4.17
N LEU A 66 -0.70 7.42 3.72
CA LEU A 66 0.01 6.40 4.48
C LEU A 66 0.99 7.03 5.48
N GLY A 67 1.39 8.27 5.27
CA GLY A 67 2.35 9.00 6.09
C GLY A 67 3.54 9.53 5.29
N THR A 68 4.47 10.17 5.99
CA THR A 68 5.65 10.79 5.40
C THR A 68 6.91 10.00 5.73
N TYR A 69 7.74 9.74 4.71
CA TYR A 69 8.95 8.92 4.82
C TYR A 69 10.11 9.53 4.03
N THR A 70 11.33 9.21 4.44
CA THR A 70 12.54 9.52 3.67
C THR A 70 12.85 8.37 2.72
N PHE A 71 12.94 8.65 1.43
CA PHE A 71 13.22 7.71 0.35
C PHE A 71 14.67 7.80 -0.12
N ARG A 72 15.20 6.69 -0.61
CA ARG A 72 16.57 6.56 -1.13
C ARG A 72 16.70 7.12 -2.53
N GLY A 73 15.61 7.15 -3.30
CA GLY A 73 15.62 7.51 -4.71
C GLY A 73 16.17 6.40 -5.61
N ASP A 74 16.09 5.14 -5.17
CA ASP A 74 16.59 3.98 -5.92
C ASP A 74 15.53 2.87 -6.02
N SER A 75 15.86 1.80 -6.75
CA SER A 75 14.94 0.69 -7.05
C SER A 75 14.49 -0.14 -5.85
N ARG A 76 15.03 0.13 -4.64
CA ARG A 76 14.61 -0.53 -3.40
C ARG A 76 13.39 0.13 -2.78
N ASP A 77 13.02 1.31 -3.22
CA ASP A 77 11.86 2.04 -2.73
C ASP A 77 10.58 1.54 -3.42
N TYR A 78 9.54 1.24 -2.63
CA TYR A 78 8.25 0.77 -3.14
C TYR A 78 7.15 0.83 -2.09
N VAL A 79 5.90 0.77 -2.56
CA VAL A 79 4.74 0.41 -1.74
C VAL A 79 4.23 -0.95 -2.21
N SER A 80 3.79 -1.80 -1.28
CA SER A 80 3.21 -3.10 -1.61
C SER A 80 1.94 -3.35 -0.81
N LEU A 81 1.00 -4.08 -1.41
CA LEU A 81 -0.23 -4.52 -0.78
C LEU A 81 -0.52 -5.96 -1.20
N ALA A 82 -0.89 -6.80 -0.24
CA ALA A 82 -1.35 -8.17 -0.48
C ALA A 82 -2.79 -8.35 0.02
N ASP A 83 -3.47 -9.37 -0.48
CA ASP A 83 -4.84 -9.73 -0.09
C ASP A 83 -4.95 -10.41 1.30
N VAL A 84 -3.81 -10.64 1.97
CA VAL A 84 -3.77 -11.15 3.34
C VAL A 84 -4.03 -10.01 4.34
N THR A 85 -5.29 -9.88 4.75
CA THR A 85 -5.73 -8.85 5.70
C THR A 85 -5.88 -9.36 7.13
N TYR A 86 -5.65 -10.66 7.39
CA TYR A 86 -5.90 -11.33 8.69
C TYR A 86 -7.36 -11.23 9.18
N GLU A 87 -8.29 -10.89 8.30
CA GLU A 87 -9.73 -10.98 8.54
C GLU A 87 -10.23 -12.40 8.19
N PRO A 88 -11.45 -12.81 8.62
CA PRO A 88 -11.99 -14.13 8.29
C PRO A 88 -11.96 -14.41 6.79
N ARG A 89 -11.60 -15.64 6.43
CA ARG A 89 -11.38 -16.05 5.03
C ARG A 89 -12.63 -15.78 4.18
N LEU A 90 -12.45 -15.19 2.99
CA LEU A 90 -13.52 -14.86 2.03
C LEU A 90 -14.64 -13.95 2.60
N SER A 91 -14.37 -13.17 3.65
CA SER A 91 -15.39 -12.29 4.27
C SER A 91 -15.31 -10.82 3.84
N ARG A 92 -14.25 -10.44 3.11
CA ARG A 92 -13.92 -9.04 2.77
C ARG A 92 -13.33 -8.96 1.37
N LEU A 93 -13.47 -7.78 0.78
CA LEU A 93 -12.94 -7.39 -0.52
C LEU A 93 -11.85 -6.34 -0.31
N LEU A 94 -10.80 -6.41 -1.12
CA LEU A 94 -9.68 -5.50 -1.09
C LEU A 94 -9.41 -5.01 -2.52
N ALA A 95 -9.20 -3.71 -2.67
CA ALA A 95 -8.92 -3.08 -3.96
C ALA A 95 -7.50 -2.53 -4.02
N TRP A 96 -6.94 -2.56 -5.24
CA TRP A 96 -5.72 -1.87 -5.63
C TRP A 96 -6.09 -0.86 -6.71
N ASP A 97 -5.52 0.33 -6.66
CA ASP A 97 -5.66 1.32 -7.73
C ASP A 97 -4.32 2.05 -7.93
N ALA A 98 -4.18 3.24 -7.35
CA ALA A 98 -3.04 4.11 -7.57
C ALA A 98 -2.32 4.50 -6.28
N VAL A 99 -1.03 4.84 -6.42
CA VAL A 99 -0.17 5.37 -5.36
C VAL A 99 0.48 6.65 -5.88
N LYS A 100 0.56 7.68 -5.04
CA LYS A 100 1.29 8.92 -5.35
C LYS A 100 2.26 9.27 -4.23
N TRP A 101 3.38 9.87 -4.62
CA TRP A 101 4.40 10.40 -3.73
C TRP A 101 4.46 11.91 -3.91
N VAL A 102 4.27 12.66 -2.83
CA VAL A 102 4.27 14.12 -2.85
C VAL A 102 5.47 14.62 -2.05
N PRO A 103 6.41 15.39 -2.65
CA PRO A 103 7.53 15.98 -1.91
C PRO A 103 7.05 16.79 -0.69
N ARG A 104 7.88 16.81 0.36
CA ARG A 104 7.66 17.57 1.60
C ARG A 104 8.82 18.47 1.92
#